data_AF-A0AAJ6G5H8-F1
#
_entry.id   AF-A0AAJ6G5H8-F1
#
_cell.length_a   1.000
_cell.length_b   1.000
_cell.length_c   1.000
_cell.angle_alpha   90.00
_cell.angle_beta   90.00
_cell.angle_gamma   90.00
#
_symmetry.space_group_name_H-M   'P 1'
#
loop_
_entity.id
_entity.type
_entity.pdbx_description
1 polymer ?
#
loop_
_entity_poly.entity_id
_entity_poly.type
_entity_poly.pdbx_seq_one_letter_code
_entity_poly.pdbx_strand_id
1 'polypeptide(L)'
;MTACRFLLMMCMALAAAPAWAADPALAVSTAGPSATAAPPTPAQILEVPAPLLALLHERVIDPGYSRERRLQRLVEMIFDAQGLHLAYDPEATYTITETWQTRRANCLSFTLLFVTLANLAGIDAHVQEVAQVVSWYQASGVIYSVGHVNAGIVLDGRSGTVDLDHNVLYDHLGPQRINRQRALAHFYNNRGADHMTAGDVDTARAYFTAALGMAPDFVAAWNNLGVLDARIGNLDQARRDYETALRLQPRHGASLSNASALYRRMGDTRQAGLLASRLARVQRSDPFAQYMFGAQAEQRRDYAAAVRFYRRAVHLYETAHPFHFALARSYFLAGDARRASIEMQRARDLAGESGDALRSRYQAKLDSLQRWRQRGTNAN
;
A
#
# COMPACT_ATOMS: atom_id res chain seq x y z
N MET A 1 -21.91 -6.17 60.94
CA MET A 1 -20.65 -5.65 61.54
C MET A 1 -19.53 -6.45 60.91
N THR A 2 -18.50 -5.94 60.23
CA THR A 2 -17.89 -4.61 60.12
C THR A 2 -16.96 -4.66 58.89
N ALA A 3 -16.82 -3.52 58.23
CA ALA A 3 -16.04 -3.30 57.02
C ALA A 3 -14.50 -3.35 57.22
N CYS A 4 -13.76 -3.60 56.14
CA CYS A 4 -12.42 -3.01 55.91
C CYS A 4 -12.14 -3.05 54.40
N ARG A 5 -12.47 -1.98 53.64
CA ARG A 5 -11.56 -0.94 53.15
C ARG A 5 -10.24 -1.46 52.56
N PHE A 6 -10.10 -1.39 51.24
CA PHE A 6 -8.82 -1.01 50.61
C PHE A 6 -9.06 0.08 49.57
N LEU A 7 -8.30 1.16 49.73
CA LEU A 7 -8.26 2.37 48.94
C LEU A 7 -7.11 2.26 47.91
N LEU A 8 -7.27 3.03 46.82
CA LEU A 8 -6.41 3.26 45.65
C LEU A 8 -4.88 3.17 45.84
N MET A 9 -4.20 2.75 44.76
CA MET A 9 -3.11 3.57 44.22
C MET A 9 -3.15 3.60 42.69
N MET A 10 -3.35 4.81 42.18
CA MET A 10 -3.38 5.21 40.78
C MET A 10 -1.95 5.69 40.44
N CYS A 11 -1.26 5.03 39.51
CA CYS A 11 -0.08 5.60 38.86
C CYS A 11 -0.46 6.03 37.45
N MET A 12 -0.83 7.30 37.33
CA MET A 12 -0.81 8.02 36.06
C MET A 12 0.66 8.18 35.63
N ALA A 13 1.07 7.49 34.57
CA ALA A 13 2.18 7.96 33.75
C ALA A 13 1.62 8.96 32.73
N LEU A 14 1.68 10.25 33.06
CA LEU A 14 1.61 11.30 32.04
C LEU A 14 2.84 11.14 31.13
N ALA A 15 2.66 10.50 29.98
CA ALA A 15 3.59 10.69 28.88
C ALA A 15 3.35 12.08 28.32
N ALA A 16 4.19 13.03 28.74
CA ALA A 16 4.29 14.34 28.11
C ALA A 16 4.46 14.16 26.59
N ALA A 17 3.74 14.97 25.82
CA ALA A 17 3.95 15.07 24.38
C ALA A 17 5.45 15.34 24.13
N PRO A 18 6.11 14.64 23.19
CA PRO A 18 7.48 14.95 22.88
C PRO A 18 7.54 16.40 22.37
N ALA A 19 8.35 17.21 23.05
CA ALA A 19 8.75 18.52 22.56
C ALA A 19 9.29 18.36 21.12
N TRP A 20 8.92 19.29 20.25
CA TRP A 20 9.53 19.42 18.92
C TRP A 20 11.03 19.70 19.10
N ALA A 21 11.83 18.65 19.15
CA ALA A 21 13.26 18.74 18.94
C ALA A 21 13.48 19.10 17.47
N ALA A 22 14.27 20.15 17.23
CA ALA A 22 14.74 20.50 15.90
C ALA A 22 15.48 19.30 15.29
N ASP A 23 15.25 19.07 13.99
CA ASP A 23 15.90 18.02 13.20
C ASP A 23 17.43 18.07 13.42
N PRO A 24 18.08 16.94 13.77
CA PRO A 24 19.50 16.85 13.50
C PRO A 24 19.63 16.84 11.98
N ALA A 25 20.18 17.92 11.43
CA ALA A 25 20.66 17.92 10.05
C ALA A 25 21.47 16.63 9.86
N LEU A 26 21.03 15.77 8.93
CA LEU A 26 21.79 14.58 8.58
C LEU A 26 23.19 15.04 8.22
N ALA A 27 24.18 14.58 8.98
CA ALA A 27 25.56 14.69 8.58
C ALA A 27 25.66 14.08 7.19
N VAL A 28 25.88 14.92 6.19
CA VAL A 28 26.20 14.50 4.84
C VAL A 28 27.42 13.61 4.98
N SER A 29 27.25 12.31 4.75
CA SER A 29 28.39 11.42 4.62
C SER A 29 29.21 11.95 3.45
N THR A 30 30.38 12.50 3.75
CA THR A 30 31.39 12.91 2.76
C THR A 30 32.13 11.70 2.18
N ALA A 31 31.50 10.52 2.16
CA ALA A 31 32.04 9.41 1.38
C ALA A 31 32.13 9.89 -0.06
N GLY A 32 33.37 10.00 -0.56
CA GLY A 32 33.63 10.40 -1.95
C GLY A 32 32.84 9.53 -2.93
N PRO A 33 32.69 9.97 -4.19
CA PRO A 33 31.79 9.34 -5.16
C PRO A 33 32.09 7.84 -5.27
N SER A 34 31.31 7.04 -4.56
CA SER A 34 31.21 5.61 -4.83
C SER A 34 30.61 5.53 -6.21
N ALA A 35 31.33 4.99 -7.18
CA ALA A 35 30.88 4.94 -8.57
C ALA A 35 29.43 4.43 -8.60
N THR A 36 28.49 5.34 -8.90
CA THR A 36 27.06 5.02 -8.92
C THR A 36 26.85 3.94 -9.95
N ALA A 37 26.60 2.72 -9.50
CA ALA A 37 26.26 1.63 -10.41
C ALA A 37 24.99 2.05 -11.16
N ALA A 38 25.07 2.11 -12.49
CA ALA A 38 23.93 2.49 -13.30
C ALA A 38 22.74 1.56 -13.01
N PRO A 39 21.49 2.08 -12.98
CA PRO A 39 20.31 1.22 -12.84
C PRO A 39 20.32 0.09 -13.88
N PRO A 40 19.90 -1.13 -13.51
CA PRO A 40 19.87 -2.26 -14.44
C PRO A 40 18.95 -1.95 -15.62
N THR A 41 19.30 -2.41 -16.82
CA THR A 41 18.48 -2.23 -18.02
C THR A 41 17.15 -3.00 -17.93
N PRO A 42 16.12 -2.63 -18.70
CA PRO A 42 14.87 -3.39 -18.80
C PRO A 42 15.03 -4.89 -19.13
N ALA A 43 16.11 -5.24 -19.85
CA ALA A 43 16.44 -6.63 -20.16
C ALA A 43 16.97 -7.35 -18.91
N GLN A 44 17.90 -6.73 -18.18
CA GLN A 44 18.46 -7.29 -16.94
C GLN A 44 17.42 -7.44 -15.84
N ILE A 45 16.46 -6.51 -15.73
CA ILE A 45 15.39 -6.59 -14.72
C ILE A 45 14.54 -7.85 -14.89
N LEU A 46 14.29 -8.24 -16.15
CA LEU A 46 13.37 -9.31 -16.53
C LEU A 46 14.11 -10.55 -17.03
N GLU A 47 15.42 -10.60 -16.86
CA GLU A 47 16.24 -11.75 -17.25
C GLU A 47 15.88 -12.94 -16.36
N VAL A 48 15.55 -14.07 -16.99
CA VAL A 48 15.29 -15.33 -16.28
C VAL A 48 16.58 -16.16 -16.30
N PRO A 49 17.21 -16.42 -15.15
CA PRO A 49 18.41 -17.26 -15.09
C PRO A 49 18.17 -18.64 -15.70
N ALA A 50 19.16 -19.18 -16.42
CA ALA A 50 19.05 -20.50 -17.06
C ALA A 50 18.61 -21.63 -16.08
N PRO A 51 19.08 -21.71 -14.82
CA PRO A 51 18.58 -22.70 -13.87
C PRO A 51 17.10 -22.54 -13.52
N LEU A 52 16.61 -21.29 -13.42
CA LEU A 52 15.19 -21.02 -13.18
C LEU A 52 14.35 -21.39 -14.41
N LEU A 53 14.83 -21.10 -15.61
CA LEU A 53 14.16 -21.49 -16.85
C LEU A 53 14.09 -23.02 -16.98
N ALA A 54 15.17 -23.75 -16.66
CA ALA A 54 15.19 -25.20 -16.65
C ALA A 54 14.18 -25.78 -15.66
N LEU A 55 14.11 -25.22 -14.43
CA LEU A 55 13.15 -25.62 -13.41
C LEU A 55 11.69 -25.38 -13.87
N LEU A 56 11.43 -24.25 -14.54
CA LEU A 56 10.13 -23.95 -15.13
C LEU A 56 9.72 -25.02 -16.16
N HIS A 57 10.63 -25.38 -17.07
CA HIS A 57 10.37 -26.43 -18.05
C HIS A 57 10.10 -27.78 -17.40
N GLU A 58 10.92 -28.17 -16.41
CA GLU A 58 10.80 -29.46 -15.73
C GLU A 58 9.50 -29.59 -14.94
N ARG A 59 9.06 -28.54 -14.23
CA ARG A 59 7.98 -28.65 -13.25
C ARG A 59 6.63 -28.13 -13.73
N VAL A 60 6.63 -27.25 -14.73
CA VAL A 60 5.45 -26.49 -15.15
C VAL A 60 5.09 -26.76 -16.61
N ILE A 61 6.06 -26.79 -17.53
CA ILE A 61 5.79 -26.86 -18.97
C ILE A 61 5.80 -28.30 -19.46
N ASP A 62 4.64 -28.96 -19.35
CA ASP A 62 4.37 -30.28 -19.94
C ASP A 62 3.35 -30.15 -21.10
N PRO A 63 3.57 -30.80 -22.27
CA PRO A 63 2.62 -30.81 -23.39
C PRO A 63 1.23 -31.35 -23.03
N GLY A 64 1.12 -32.26 -22.06
CA GLY A 64 -0.14 -32.82 -21.58
C GLY A 64 -0.87 -31.95 -20.55
N TYR A 65 -0.27 -30.87 -20.05
CA TYR A 65 -0.92 -30.00 -19.06
C TYR A 65 -1.78 -28.93 -19.70
N SER A 66 -3.01 -28.77 -19.17
CA SER A 66 -3.86 -27.61 -19.43
C SER A 66 -3.24 -26.33 -18.86
N ARG A 67 -3.70 -25.16 -19.29
CA ARG A 67 -3.20 -23.87 -18.78
C ARG A 67 -3.45 -23.71 -17.28
N GLU A 68 -4.59 -24.19 -16.78
CA GLU A 68 -4.95 -24.20 -15.36
C GLU A 68 -3.98 -25.09 -14.58
N ARG A 69 -3.65 -26.26 -15.12
CA ARG A 69 -2.67 -27.16 -14.49
C ARG A 69 -1.29 -26.51 -14.47
N ARG A 70 -0.87 -25.86 -15.55
CA ARG A 70 0.39 -25.09 -15.58
C ARG A 70 0.38 -23.96 -14.55
N LEU A 71 -0.72 -23.23 -14.41
CA LEU A 71 -0.84 -22.18 -13.39
C LEU A 71 -0.69 -22.75 -11.98
N GLN A 72 -1.38 -23.85 -11.68
CA GLN A 72 -1.23 -24.52 -10.39
C GLN A 72 0.23 -24.94 -10.14
N ARG A 73 0.87 -25.58 -11.13
CA ARG A 73 2.27 -26.02 -11.03
C ARG A 73 3.24 -24.86 -10.88
N LEU A 74 2.96 -23.71 -11.51
CA LEU A 74 3.75 -22.49 -11.37
C LEU A 74 3.66 -21.93 -9.95
N VAL A 75 2.46 -21.83 -9.39
CA VAL A 75 2.26 -21.38 -8.00
C VAL A 75 2.96 -22.33 -7.03
N GLU A 76 2.80 -23.65 -7.20
CA GLU A 76 3.51 -24.66 -6.42
C GLU A 76 5.03 -24.49 -6.55
N MET A 77 5.56 -24.34 -7.77
CA MET A 77 7.00 -24.14 -7.99
C MET A 77 7.53 -22.89 -7.28
N ILE A 78 6.76 -21.81 -7.17
CA ILE A 78 7.21 -20.56 -6.54
C ILE A 78 7.21 -20.65 -5.00
N PHE A 79 6.20 -21.29 -4.40
CA PHE A 79 6.06 -21.28 -2.93
C PHE A 79 6.59 -22.53 -2.24
N ASP A 80 6.67 -23.65 -2.94
CA ASP A 80 7.01 -24.92 -2.33
C ASP A 80 8.50 -25.00 -1.96
N ALA A 81 8.79 -25.75 -0.89
CA ALA A 81 10.14 -25.89 -0.32
C ALA A 81 11.13 -26.54 -1.30
N GLN A 82 10.63 -27.40 -2.19
CA GLN A 82 11.41 -28.04 -3.24
C GLN A 82 11.55 -27.19 -4.50
N GLY A 83 10.88 -26.03 -4.56
CA GLY A 83 10.89 -25.10 -5.67
C GLY A 83 11.69 -23.84 -5.34
N LEU A 84 11.04 -22.67 -5.38
CA LEU A 84 11.68 -21.40 -5.05
C LEU A 84 11.69 -21.13 -3.54
N HIS A 85 10.68 -21.59 -2.80
CA HIS A 85 10.45 -21.26 -1.40
C HIS A 85 10.51 -19.74 -1.16
N LEU A 86 9.81 -18.99 -2.02
CA LEU A 86 9.87 -17.53 -2.02
C LEU A 86 9.27 -16.94 -0.74
N ALA A 87 10.05 -16.12 -0.04
CA ALA A 87 9.61 -15.38 1.13
C ALA A 87 9.23 -13.94 0.77
N TYR A 88 8.12 -13.46 1.35
CA TYR A 88 7.74 -12.05 1.22
C TYR A 88 8.66 -11.17 2.06
N ASP A 89 9.15 -10.09 1.46
CA ASP A 89 9.95 -9.07 2.11
C ASP A 89 9.62 -7.70 1.51
N PRO A 90 9.06 -6.75 2.28
CA PRO A 90 8.62 -5.45 1.76
C PRO A 90 9.76 -4.61 1.16
N GLU A 91 11.00 -4.82 1.58
CA GLU A 91 12.18 -4.07 1.11
C GLU A 91 12.87 -4.73 -0.10
N ALA A 92 12.42 -5.92 -0.52
CA ALA A 92 13.01 -6.68 -1.61
C ALA A 92 12.47 -6.28 -3.01
N THR A 93 12.71 -5.03 -3.43
CA THR A 93 12.54 -4.63 -4.84
C THR A 93 13.74 -5.12 -5.67
N TYR A 94 13.64 -6.34 -6.18
CA TYR A 94 14.67 -7.07 -6.91
C TYR A 94 14.30 -7.41 -8.36
N THR A 95 15.34 -7.52 -9.19
CA THR A 95 15.27 -8.14 -10.52
C THR A 95 14.89 -9.62 -10.40
N ILE A 96 14.49 -10.26 -11.49
CA ILE A 96 14.17 -11.70 -11.48
C ILE A 96 15.37 -12.53 -11.02
N THR A 97 16.58 -12.19 -11.47
CA THR A 97 17.82 -12.85 -11.06
C THR A 97 18.09 -12.69 -9.56
N GLU A 98 17.97 -11.47 -9.03
CA GLU A 98 18.14 -11.20 -7.59
C GLU A 98 17.08 -11.93 -6.75
N THR A 99 15.81 -11.95 -7.18
CA THR A 99 14.74 -12.73 -6.52
C THR A 99 15.04 -14.22 -6.54
N TRP A 100 15.54 -14.76 -7.66
CA TRP A 100 15.95 -16.16 -7.76
C TRP A 100 17.10 -16.51 -6.79
N GLN A 101 18.07 -15.62 -6.61
CA GLN A 101 19.22 -15.86 -5.76
C GLN A 101 18.89 -15.72 -4.28
N THR A 102 18.14 -14.68 -3.92
CA THR A 102 17.83 -14.33 -2.53
C THR A 102 16.62 -15.08 -1.97
N ARG A 103 15.76 -15.60 -2.85
CA ARG A 103 14.45 -16.18 -2.50
C ARG A 103 13.56 -15.19 -1.73
N ARG A 104 13.76 -13.88 -1.94
CA ARG A 104 12.99 -12.79 -1.34
C ARG A 104 12.36 -11.93 -2.43
N ALA A 105 11.14 -11.46 -2.19
CA ALA A 105 10.48 -10.50 -3.06
C ALA A 105 9.43 -9.69 -2.30
N ASN A 106 9.28 -8.42 -2.67
CA ASN A 106 8.04 -7.69 -2.41
C ASN A 106 7.00 -7.96 -3.51
N CYS A 107 5.85 -7.28 -3.42
CA CYS A 107 4.74 -7.44 -4.35
C CYS A 107 5.14 -7.21 -5.82
N LEU A 108 5.97 -6.19 -6.07
CA LEU A 108 6.40 -5.85 -7.42
C LEU A 108 7.35 -6.89 -7.99
N SER A 109 8.39 -7.29 -7.26
CA SER A 109 9.34 -8.29 -7.73
C SER A 109 8.70 -9.65 -7.95
N PHE A 110 7.80 -10.05 -7.06
CA PHE A 110 6.99 -11.24 -7.27
C PHE A 110 6.15 -11.12 -8.52
N THR A 111 5.45 -9.99 -8.71
CA THR A 111 4.58 -9.80 -9.87
C THR A 111 5.38 -9.86 -11.17
N LEU A 112 6.55 -9.23 -11.24
CA LEU A 112 7.43 -9.29 -12.41
C LEU A 112 7.93 -10.71 -12.68
N LEU A 113 8.36 -11.44 -11.64
CA LEU A 113 8.75 -12.85 -11.73
C LEU A 113 7.58 -13.70 -12.25
N PHE A 114 6.45 -13.64 -11.55
CA PHE A 114 5.27 -14.46 -11.84
C PHE A 114 4.75 -14.23 -13.25
N VAL A 115 4.53 -12.97 -13.64
CA VAL A 115 4.03 -12.62 -14.99
C VAL A 115 5.01 -13.08 -16.07
N THR A 116 6.33 -12.95 -15.84
CA THR A 116 7.34 -13.40 -16.80
C THR A 116 7.30 -14.92 -16.97
N LEU A 117 7.32 -15.67 -15.87
CA LEU A 117 7.31 -17.14 -15.90
C LEU A 117 5.97 -17.69 -16.41
N ALA A 118 4.84 -17.07 -16.07
CA ALA A 118 3.52 -17.45 -16.55
C ALA A 118 3.41 -17.31 -18.08
N ASN A 119 3.87 -16.18 -18.63
CA ASN A 119 3.88 -15.98 -20.08
C ASN A 119 4.81 -16.99 -20.78
N LEU A 120 5.98 -17.30 -20.20
CA LEU A 120 6.86 -18.35 -20.71
C LEU A 120 6.20 -19.76 -20.68
N ALA A 121 5.31 -20.01 -19.72
CA ALA A 121 4.53 -21.24 -19.63
C ALA A 121 3.27 -21.27 -20.54
N GLY A 122 3.01 -20.19 -21.29
CA GLY A 122 1.86 -20.05 -22.18
C GLY A 122 0.56 -19.68 -21.47
N ILE A 123 0.66 -19.04 -20.31
CA ILE A 123 -0.46 -18.47 -19.54
C ILE A 123 -0.51 -16.96 -19.84
N ASP A 124 -1.64 -16.43 -20.28
CA ASP A 124 -1.80 -14.98 -20.50
C ASP A 124 -1.82 -14.27 -19.15
N ALA A 125 -0.70 -13.63 -18.83
CA ALA A 125 -0.51 -12.91 -17.58
C ALA A 125 -0.01 -11.49 -17.84
N HIS A 126 -0.47 -10.56 -17.02
CA HIS A 126 -0.10 -9.15 -17.12
C HIS A 126 0.04 -8.51 -15.75
N VAL A 127 0.83 -7.44 -15.67
CA VAL A 127 0.92 -6.61 -14.46
C VAL A 127 -0.33 -5.74 -14.37
N GLN A 128 -0.86 -5.56 -13.16
CA GLN A 128 -1.95 -4.64 -12.87
C GLN A 128 -1.52 -3.64 -11.79
N GLU A 129 -1.84 -2.37 -11.97
CA GLU A 129 -1.78 -1.37 -10.92
C GLU A 129 -3.00 -1.51 -10.01
N VAL A 130 -2.76 -1.54 -8.71
CA VAL A 130 -3.84 -1.43 -7.73
C VAL A 130 -3.87 0.02 -7.26
N ALA A 131 -4.95 0.71 -7.60
CA ALA A 131 -5.11 2.10 -7.20
C ALA A 131 -5.13 2.22 -5.68
N GLN A 132 -4.32 3.16 -5.17
CA GLN A 132 -4.25 3.58 -3.78
C GLN A 132 -4.12 2.43 -2.76
N VAL A 133 -2.91 1.87 -2.65
CA VAL A 133 -2.59 1.13 -1.41
C VAL A 133 -2.39 2.11 -0.28
N VAL A 134 -3.14 1.85 0.78
CA VAL A 134 -3.11 2.59 2.02
C VAL A 134 -1.86 2.21 2.79
N SER A 135 -0.72 2.72 2.33
CA SER A 135 0.55 2.66 3.05
C SER A 135 1.16 4.05 3.00
N TRP A 136 0.76 4.88 3.98
CA TRP A 136 1.47 6.13 4.25
C TRP A 136 2.81 5.77 4.85
N TYR A 137 3.85 5.68 4.01
CA TYR A 137 5.22 5.79 4.48
C TYR A 137 5.45 7.26 4.81
N GLN A 138 5.25 7.61 6.08
CA GLN A 138 5.58 8.91 6.63
C GLN A 138 6.96 8.82 7.27
N ALA A 139 7.96 9.44 6.65
CA ALA A 139 9.22 9.77 7.29
C ALA A 139 9.29 11.28 7.44
N SER A 140 9.32 11.79 8.68
CA SER A 140 9.54 13.21 9.01
C SER A 140 8.61 14.21 8.29
N GLY A 141 7.34 13.84 8.06
CA GLY A 141 6.34 14.71 7.43
C GLY A 141 6.38 14.74 5.90
N VAL A 142 7.19 13.88 5.28
CA VAL A 142 7.33 13.73 3.82
C VAL A 142 6.75 12.39 3.36
N ILE A 143 6.02 12.40 2.24
CA ILE A 143 5.31 11.22 1.71
C ILE A 143 5.97 10.75 0.42
N TYR A 144 6.54 9.55 0.45
CA TYR A 144 6.99 8.85 -0.75
C TYR A 144 5.82 8.14 -1.42
N SER A 145 5.82 8.12 -2.75
CA SER A 145 4.82 7.40 -3.52
C SER A 145 5.46 6.14 -4.11
N VAL A 146 5.09 4.99 -3.53
CA VAL A 146 5.40 3.66 -4.04
C VAL A 146 4.06 3.01 -4.33
N GLY A 147 3.81 2.66 -5.59
CA GLY A 147 2.59 1.98 -5.99
C GLY A 147 2.62 0.51 -5.61
N HIS A 148 1.44 -0.11 -5.54
CA HIS A 148 1.30 -1.56 -5.45
C HIS A 148 0.86 -2.10 -6.80
N VAL A 149 1.42 -3.25 -7.16
CA VAL A 149 1.03 -3.99 -8.35
C VAL A 149 0.78 -5.44 -7.99
N ASN A 150 -0.07 -6.09 -8.78
CA ASN A 150 -0.28 -7.52 -8.72
C ASN A 150 -0.38 -8.14 -10.11
N ALA A 151 -0.47 -9.46 -10.17
CA ALA A 151 -0.53 -10.19 -11.43
C ALA A 151 -1.99 -10.49 -11.79
N GLY A 152 -2.43 -10.01 -12.96
CA GLY A 152 -3.66 -10.46 -13.59
C GLY A 152 -3.38 -11.67 -14.48
N ILE A 153 -4.32 -12.61 -14.52
CA ILE A 153 -4.29 -13.80 -15.38
C ILE A 153 -5.59 -13.87 -16.19
N VAL A 154 -5.50 -14.34 -17.43
CA VAL A 154 -6.66 -14.66 -18.27
C VAL A 154 -6.57 -16.14 -18.67
N LEU A 155 -7.57 -16.91 -18.23
CA LEU A 155 -7.68 -18.35 -18.51
C LEU A 155 -9.08 -18.65 -19.02
N ASP A 156 -9.16 -19.15 -20.26
CA ASP A 156 -10.42 -19.57 -20.90
C ASP A 156 -11.56 -18.52 -20.81
N GLY A 157 -11.19 -17.25 -21.03
CA GLY A 157 -12.12 -16.12 -20.96
C GLY A 157 -12.48 -15.64 -19.56
N ARG A 158 -11.90 -16.25 -18.51
CA ARG A 158 -12.04 -15.84 -17.12
C ARG A 158 -10.79 -15.09 -16.66
N SER A 159 -10.99 -13.94 -16.03
CA SER A 159 -9.92 -13.17 -15.40
C SER A 159 -9.76 -13.55 -13.94
N GLY A 160 -8.52 -13.61 -13.47
CA GLY A 160 -8.17 -13.78 -12.06
C GLY A 160 -7.01 -12.87 -11.66
N THR A 161 -6.80 -12.73 -10.35
CA THR A 161 -5.68 -11.96 -9.79
C THR A 161 -4.87 -12.87 -8.87
N VAL A 162 -3.55 -12.79 -8.98
CA VAL A 162 -2.57 -13.41 -8.10
C VAL A 162 -1.82 -12.28 -7.39
N ASP A 163 -1.99 -12.20 -6.07
CA ASP A 163 -1.36 -11.19 -5.22
C ASP A 163 -0.70 -11.86 -4.01
N LEU A 164 0.44 -11.34 -3.58
CA LEU A 164 1.10 -11.77 -2.35
C LEU A 164 0.47 -11.14 -1.11
N ASP A 165 -0.06 -9.92 -1.25
CA ASP A 165 -0.68 -9.22 -0.14
C ASP A 165 -2.18 -9.51 -0.10
N HIS A 166 -2.58 -10.27 0.93
CA HIS A 166 -3.97 -10.68 1.15
C HIS A 166 -4.82 -9.58 1.81
N ASN A 167 -4.23 -8.44 2.18
CA ASN A 167 -4.90 -7.36 2.90
C ASN A 167 -5.13 -6.10 2.06
N VAL A 168 -4.97 -6.18 0.74
CA VAL A 168 -5.16 -5.04 -0.16
C VAL A 168 -6.64 -4.74 -0.31
N LEU A 169 -7.03 -3.53 0.06
CA LEU A 169 -8.36 -3.01 -0.25
C LEU A 169 -8.36 -2.48 -1.67
N TYR A 170 -9.10 -3.14 -2.55
CA TYR A 170 -9.31 -2.67 -3.91
C TYR A 170 -10.30 -1.51 -3.93
N ASP A 171 -10.00 -0.49 -4.72
CA ASP A 171 -10.98 0.53 -5.08
C ASP A 171 -12.10 -0.05 -5.97
N HIS A 172 -13.10 0.78 -6.25
CA HIS A 172 -14.24 0.40 -7.09
C HIS A 172 -13.86 0.15 -8.56
N LEU A 173 -12.70 0.63 -9.01
CA LEU A 173 -12.20 0.39 -10.36
C LEU A 173 -11.52 -0.99 -10.43
N GLY A 174 -10.99 -1.47 -9.31
CA GLY A 174 -10.23 -2.70 -9.23
C GLY A 174 -8.86 -2.59 -9.92
N PRO A 175 -8.08 -3.69 -9.94
CA PRO A 175 -6.76 -3.71 -10.57
C PRO A 175 -6.82 -3.36 -12.06
N GLN A 176 -6.02 -2.37 -12.47
CA GLN A 176 -5.96 -1.90 -13.86
C GLN A 176 -4.75 -2.49 -14.56
N ARG A 177 -4.95 -3.20 -15.69
CA ARG A 177 -3.83 -3.72 -16.50
C ARG A 177 -2.92 -2.59 -16.94
N ILE A 178 -1.61 -2.77 -16.77
CA ILE A 178 -0.59 -1.83 -17.22
C ILE A 178 0.34 -2.47 -18.26
N ASN A 179 1.02 -1.62 -19.04
CA ASN A 179 2.03 -2.08 -19.98
C ASN A 179 3.38 -2.34 -19.28
N ARG A 180 4.31 -2.97 -20.02
CA ARG A 180 5.65 -3.31 -19.51
C ARG A 180 6.45 -2.07 -19.08
N GLN A 181 6.38 -0.98 -19.84
CA GLN A 181 7.09 0.26 -19.52
C GLN A 181 6.65 0.83 -18.16
N ARG A 182 5.34 0.86 -17.91
CA ARG A 182 4.77 1.30 -16.64
C ARG A 182 5.19 0.39 -15.48
N ALA A 183 5.21 -0.93 -15.68
CA ALA A 183 5.69 -1.87 -14.67
C ALA A 183 7.19 -1.67 -14.33
N LEU A 184 8.02 -1.38 -15.34
CA LEU A 184 9.44 -1.05 -15.14
C LEU A 184 9.62 0.32 -14.47
N ALA A 185 8.73 1.29 -14.73
CA ALA A 185 8.74 2.57 -14.03
C ALA A 185 8.49 2.39 -12.52
N HIS A 186 7.56 1.51 -12.12
CA HIS A 186 7.40 1.13 -10.71
C HIS A 186 8.69 0.54 -10.13
N PHE A 187 9.36 -0.36 -10.87
CA PHE A 187 10.59 -1.00 -10.39
C PHE A 187 11.67 0.02 -10.09
N TYR A 188 11.95 0.89 -11.06
CA TYR A 188 12.94 1.94 -10.90
C TYR A 188 12.55 2.93 -9.80
N ASN A 189 11.27 3.30 -9.68
CA ASN A 189 10.81 4.20 -8.64
C ASN A 189 10.97 3.61 -7.23
N ASN A 190 10.67 2.33 -7.05
CA ASN A 190 10.79 1.67 -5.75
C ASN A 190 12.27 1.58 -5.33
N ARG A 191 13.15 1.14 -6.24
CA ARG A 191 14.61 1.17 -6.03
C ARG A 191 15.11 2.58 -5.69
N GLY A 192 14.62 3.60 -6.39
CA GLY A 192 14.96 4.99 -6.11
C GLY A 192 14.55 5.43 -4.70
N ALA A 193 13.37 5.00 -4.24
CA ALA A 193 12.89 5.27 -2.89
C ALA A 193 13.74 4.56 -1.82
N ASP A 194 14.19 3.33 -2.09
CA ASP A 194 15.09 2.57 -1.21
C ASP A 194 16.44 3.30 -1.06
N HIS A 195 17.08 3.68 -2.16
CA HIS A 195 18.35 4.42 -2.15
C HIS A 195 18.22 5.80 -1.49
N MET A 196 17.12 6.51 -1.76
CA MET A 196 16.85 7.80 -1.12
C MET A 196 16.66 7.66 0.39
N THR A 197 16.07 6.56 0.86
CA THR A 197 15.91 6.27 2.29
C THR A 197 17.26 5.93 2.93
N ALA A 198 18.14 5.23 2.20
CA ALA A 198 19.52 4.98 2.60
C ALA A 198 20.44 6.22 2.54
N GLY A 199 19.96 7.36 2.02
CA GLY A 199 20.74 8.59 1.88
C GLY A 199 21.64 8.64 0.65
N ASP A 200 21.56 7.65 -0.25
CA ASP A 200 22.29 7.59 -1.51
C ASP A 200 21.56 8.41 -2.59
N VAL A 201 21.83 9.71 -2.57
CA VAL A 201 21.12 10.71 -3.39
C VAL A 201 21.35 10.49 -4.88
N ASP A 202 22.58 10.22 -5.28
CA ASP A 202 22.93 10.14 -6.70
C ASP A 202 22.32 8.89 -7.35
N THR A 203 22.40 7.75 -6.67
CA THR A 203 21.76 6.51 -7.14
C THR A 203 20.24 6.64 -7.14
N ALA A 204 19.65 7.24 -6.10
CA ALA A 204 18.21 7.50 -6.06
C ALA A 204 17.73 8.33 -7.27
N ARG A 205 18.47 9.40 -7.60
CA ARG A 205 18.16 10.24 -8.77
C ARG A 205 18.27 9.47 -10.07
N ALA A 206 19.30 8.64 -10.23
CA ALA A 206 19.48 7.81 -11.42
C ALA A 206 18.29 6.86 -11.60
N TYR A 207 17.84 6.23 -10.52
CA TYR A 207 16.65 5.37 -10.52
C TYR A 207 15.37 6.13 -10.85
N PHE A 208 15.08 7.28 -10.22
CA PHE A 208 13.88 8.04 -10.58
C PHE A 208 13.92 8.56 -12.03
N THR A 209 15.10 8.93 -12.53
CA THR A 209 15.27 9.34 -13.93
C THR A 209 15.02 8.16 -14.88
N ALA A 210 15.49 6.95 -14.54
CA ALA A 210 15.18 5.74 -15.29
C ALA A 210 13.68 5.42 -15.29
N ALA A 211 12.99 5.64 -14.16
CA ALA A 211 11.54 5.47 -14.08
C ALA A 211 10.81 6.40 -15.06
N LEU A 212 11.21 7.68 -15.12
CA LEU A 212 10.65 8.65 -16.06
C LEU A 212 11.06 8.39 -17.51
N GLY A 213 12.22 7.79 -17.75
CA GLY A 213 12.62 7.30 -19.07
C GLY A 213 11.73 6.15 -19.58
N MET A 214 11.18 5.34 -18.67
CA MET A 214 10.20 4.30 -19.02
C MET A 214 8.80 4.87 -19.20
N ALA A 215 8.37 5.74 -18.30
CA ALA A 215 7.04 6.35 -18.32
C ALA A 215 7.13 7.84 -17.90
N PRO A 216 7.18 8.78 -18.86
CA PRO A 216 7.30 10.21 -18.55
C PRO A 216 6.11 10.79 -17.76
N ASP A 217 4.95 10.13 -17.82
CA ASP A 217 3.74 10.46 -17.08
C ASP A 217 3.66 9.78 -15.70
N PHE A 218 4.74 9.14 -15.24
CA PHE A 218 4.79 8.45 -13.95
C PHE A 218 4.87 9.43 -12.77
N VAL A 219 3.70 9.88 -12.32
CA VAL A 219 3.51 10.90 -11.27
C VAL A 219 4.30 10.59 -9.99
N ALA A 220 4.39 9.31 -9.60
CA ALA A 220 5.11 8.88 -8.41
C ALA A 220 6.62 9.20 -8.47
N ALA A 221 7.27 9.02 -9.63
CA ALA A 221 8.68 9.37 -9.79
C ALA A 221 8.91 10.89 -9.79
N TRP A 222 8.02 11.69 -10.41
CA TRP A 222 8.07 13.15 -10.28
C TRP A 222 7.92 13.61 -8.83
N ASN A 223 6.98 13.01 -8.08
CA ASN A 223 6.84 13.28 -6.66
C ASN A 223 8.13 12.95 -5.90
N ASN A 224 8.71 11.78 -6.14
CA ASN A 224 9.87 11.33 -5.39
C ASN A 224 11.16 12.09 -5.76
N LEU A 225 11.33 12.54 -7.00
CA LEU A 225 12.36 13.52 -7.37
C LEU A 225 12.18 14.83 -6.61
N GLY A 226 10.95 15.35 -6.59
CA GLY A 226 10.65 16.57 -5.83
C GLY A 226 10.98 16.43 -4.35
N VAL A 227 10.79 15.23 -3.79
CA VAL A 227 11.20 14.94 -2.42
C VAL A 227 12.72 14.89 -2.27
N LEU A 228 13.40 14.18 -3.16
CA LEU A 228 14.86 14.07 -3.16
C LEU A 228 15.51 15.45 -3.22
N ASP A 229 15.06 16.30 -4.14
CA ASP A 229 15.54 17.67 -4.31
C ASP A 229 15.21 18.56 -3.10
N ALA A 230 14.03 18.41 -2.50
CA ALA A 230 13.70 19.13 -1.29
C ALA A 230 14.63 18.74 -0.12
N ARG A 231 14.95 17.45 0.03
CA ARG A 231 15.85 16.95 1.09
C ARG A 231 17.25 17.54 1.00
N ILE A 232 17.80 17.66 -0.21
CA ILE A 232 19.15 18.21 -0.43
C ILE A 232 19.19 19.74 -0.57
N GLY A 233 18.05 20.42 -0.41
CA GLY A 233 17.98 21.89 -0.43
C GLY A 233 17.76 22.52 -1.81
N ASN A 234 17.59 21.72 -2.86
CA ASN A 234 17.29 22.17 -4.22
C ASN A 234 15.80 22.55 -4.37
N LEU A 235 15.35 23.55 -3.61
CA LEU A 235 13.92 23.87 -3.47
C LEU A 235 13.25 24.28 -4.80
N ASP A 236 13.96 24.97 -5.68
CA ASP A 236 13.43 25.37 -6.99
C ASP A 236 13.21 24.18 -7.92
N GLN A 237 14.10 23.17 -7.88
CA GLN A 237 13.91 21.94 -8.65
C GLN A 237 12.76 21.13 -8.07
N ALA A 238 12.72 20.98 -6.74
CA ALA A 238 11.62 20.32 -6.06
C ALA A 238 10.25 20.91 -6.41
N ARG A 239 10.17 22.25 -6.49
CA ARG A 239 8.95 22.96 -6.91
C ARG A 239 8.53 22.54 -8.32
N ARG A 240 9.45 22.55 -9.29
CA ARG A 240 9.18 22.16 -10.69
C ARG A 240 8.72 20.71 -10.81
N ASP A 241 9.33 19.81 -10.04
CA ASP A 241 8.97 18.38 -10.07
C ASP A 241 7.57 18.15 -9.50
N TYR A 242 7.24 18.79 -8.36
CA TYR A 242 5.88 18.74 -7.83
C TYR A 242 4.84 19.41 -8.73
N GLU A 243 5.16 20.52 -9.38
CA GLU A 243 4.29 21.17 -10.36
C GLU A 243 4.03 20.27 -11.57
N THR A 244 5.05 19.55 -12.02
CA THR A 244 4.92 18.55 -13.10
C THR A 244 4.02 17.41 -12.66
N ALA A 245 4.23 16.85 -11.46
CA ALA A 245 3.38 15.80 -10.89
C ALA A 245 1.90 16.26 -10.77
N LEU A 246 1.66 17.48 -10.29
CA LEU A 246 0.31 18.04 -10.12
C LEU A 246 -0.34 18.51 -11.42
N ARG A 247 0.44 18.77 -12.48
CA ARG A 247 -0.08 19.00 -13.82
C ARG A 247 -0.56 17.70 -14.45
N LEU A 248 0.21 16.62 -14.29
CA LEU A 248 -0.14 15.28 -14.77
C LEU A 248 -1.34 14.69 -14.00
N GLN A 249 -1.34 14.83 -12.68
CA GLN A 249 -2.43 14.35 -11.82
C GLN A 249 -2.79 15.39 -10.74
N PRO A 250 -3.75 16.30 -11.03
CA PRO A 250 -4.13 17.40 -10.13
C PRO A 250 -4.66 17.00 -8.76
N ARG A 251 -5.05 15.73 -8.60
CA ARG A 251 -5.58 15.15 -7.35
C ARG A 251 -4.58 14.25 -6.64
N HIS A 252 -3.31 14.19 -7.07
CA HIS A 252 -2.31 13.32 -6.45
C HIS A 252 -2.00 13.78 -5.01
N GLY A 253 -2.44 13.00 -4.02
CA GLY A 253 -2.42 13.38 -2.61
C GLY A 253 -1.01 13.63 -2.06
N ALA A 254 -0.06 12.74 -2.37
CA ALA A 254 1.34 12.88 -1.93
C ALA A 254 1.96 14.17 -2.46
N SER A 255 1.80 14.46 -3.76
CA SER A 255 2.35 15.69 -4.35
C SER A 255 1.68 16.95 -3.81
N LEU A 256 0.37 16.94 -3.56
CA LEU A 256 -0.32 18.08 -2.93
C LEU A 256 0.25 18.35 -1.52
N SER A 257 0.48 17.29 -0.74
CA SER A 257 1.02 17.39 0.61
C SER A 257 2.46 17.89 0.61
N ASN A 258 3.31 17.25 -0.18
CA ASN A 258 4.74 17.57 -0.26
C ASN A 258 4.97 18.97 -0.83
N ALA A 259 4.23 19.37 -1.87
CA ALA A 259 4.30 20.72 -2.41
C ALA A 259 3.83 21.76 -1.38
N SER A 260 2.74 21.51 -0.67
CA SER A 260 2.27 22.41 0.40
C SER A 260 3.34 22.59 1.48
N ALA A 261 4.02 21.51 1.88
CA ALA A 261 5.14 21.58 2.83
C ALA A 261 6.34 22.36 2.28
N LEU A 262 6.71 22.14 1.01
CA LEU A 262 7.78 22.87 0.33
C LEU A 262 7.50 24.38 0.30
N TYR A 263 6.29 24.79 -0.13
CA TYR A 263 5.91 26.20 -0.21
C TYR A 263 5.93 26.87 1.17
N ARG A 264 5.54 26.17 2.25
CA ARG A 264 5.73 26.69 3.63
C ARG A 264 7.19 26.92 3.96
N ARG A 265 8.07 25.96 3.63
CA ARG A 265 9.52 26.07 3.84
C ARG A 265 10.12 27.26 3.06
N MET A 266 9.56 27.58 1.90
CA MET A 266 9.96 28.73 1.07
C MET A 266 9.33 30.07 1.53
N GLY A 267 8.47 30.06 2.56
CA GLY A 267 7.78 31.27 3.05
C GLY A 267 6.51 31.66 2.28
N ASP A 268 6.14 30.93 1.22
CA ASP A 268 4.91 31.17 0.46
C ASP A 268 3.71 30.48 1.13
N THR A 269 3.24 31.11 2.20
CA THR A 269 2.09 30.63 2.99
C THR A 269 0.78 30.63 2.20
N ARG A 270 0.64 31.52 1.21
CA ARG A 270 -0.56 31.60 0.36
C ARG A 270 -0.68 30.35 -0.50
N GLN A 271 0.37 30.01 -1.25
CA GLN A 271 0.34 28.84 -2.13
C GLN A 271 0.26 27.53 -1.33
N ALA A 272 0.97 27.46 -0.21
CA ALA A 272 0.85 26.33 0.70
C ALA A 272 -0.60 26.10 1.16
N GLY A 273 -1.33 27.17 1.52
CA GLY A 273 -2.73 27.11 1.93
C GLY A 273 -3.68 26.66 0.81
N LEU A 274 -3.43 27.09 -0.43
CA LEU A 274 -4.20 26.65 -1.60
C LEU A 274 -4.05 25.15 -1.86
N LEU A 275 -2.81 24.64 -1.79
CA LEU A 275 -2.51 23.22 -1.97
C LEU A 275 -3.08 22.37 -0.82
N ALA A 276 -2.97 22.84 0.42
CA ALA A 276 -3.58 22.18 1.57
C ALA A 276 -5.12 22.09 1.44
N SER A 277 -5.76 23.16 0.96
CA SER A 277 -7.21 23.18 0.71
C SER A 277 -7.62 22.23 -0.42
N ARG A 278 -6.77 22.06 -1.45
CA ARG A 278 -6.96 21.03 -2.49
C ARG A 278 -6.84 19.63 -1.92
N LEU A 279 -5.80 19.35 -1.12
CA LEU A 279 -5.60 18.06 -0.47
C LEU A 279 -6.80 17.68 0.40
N ALA A 280 -7.28 18.61 1.23
CA ALA A 280 -8.44 18.38 2.09
C ALA A 280 -9.71 18.03 1.28
N ARG A 281 -9.91 18.65 0.11
CA ARG A 281 -11.02 18.29 -0.80
C ARG A 281 -10.85 16.89 -1.38
N VAL A 282 -9.64 16.54 -1.83
CA VAL A 282 -9.33 15.18 -2.33
C VAL A 282 -9.64 14.16 -1.25
N GLN A 283 -9.07 14.32 -0.05
CA GLN A 283 -9.25 13.39 1.07
C GLN A 283 -10.71 13.29 1.55
N ARG A 284 -11.49 14.37 1.48
CA ARG A 284 -12.93 14.36 1.82
C ARG A 284 -13.77 13.56 0.82
N SER A 285 -13.30 13.45 -0.42
CA SER A 285 -13.94 12.70 -1.51
C SER A 285 -13.37 11.29 -1.71
N ASP A 286 -12.33 10.92 -0.96
CA ASP A 286 -11.66 9.64 -1.08
C ASP A 286 -12.14 8.69 0.03
N PRO A 287 -12.83 7.58 -0.31
CA PRO A 287 -13.34 6.63 0.68
C PRO A 287 -12.25 6.03 1.57
N PHE A 288 -11.06 5.75 1.01
CA PHE A 288 -9.95 5.14 1.74
C PHE A 288 -9.28 6.14 2.68
N ALA A 289 -9.15 7.40 2.26
CA ALA A 289 -8.70 8.46 3.16
C ALA A 289 -9.65 8.61 4.36
N GLN A 290 -10.97 8.59 4.11
CA GLN A 290 -11.96 8.65 5.19
C GLN A 290 -11.88 7.41 6.10
N TYR A 291 -11.76 6.22 5.54
CA TYR A 291 -11.56 4.98 6.31
C TYR A 291 -10.33 5.08 7.22
N MET A 292 -9.22 5.62 6.72
CA MET A 292 -8.00 5.78 7.51
C MET A 292 -8.10 6.80 8.61
N PHE A 293 -8.77 7.93 8.36
CA PHE A 293 -9.07 8.87 9.43
C PHE A 293 -9.95 8.25 10.52
N GLY A 294 -10.88 7.37 10.14
CA GLY A 294 -11.65 6.55 11.07
C GLY A 294 -10.76 5.64 11.92
N ALA A 295 -9.81 4.93 11.29
CA ALA A 295 -8.91 4.01 11.97
C ALA A 295 -7.97 4.73 12.95
N GLN A 296 -7.43 5.89 12.56
CA GLN A 296 -6.62 6.72 13.44
C GLN A 296 -7.41 7.27 14.63
N ALA A 297 -8.68 7.65 14.41
CA ALA A 297 -9.56 8.07 15.50
C ALA A 297 -9.86 6.92 16.47
N GLU A 298 -10.13 5.70 15.99
CA GLU A 298 -10.29 4.53 16.85
C GLU A 298 -9.04 4.20 17.66
N GLN A 299 -7.84 4.30 17.07
CA GLN A 299 -6.57 4.10 17.79
C GLN A 299 -6.43 5.10 18.96
N ARG A 300 -6.90 6.34 18.77
CA ARG A 300 -6.97 7.37 19.81
C ARG A 300 -8.17 7.23 20.75
N ARG A 301 -9.01 6.20 20.55
CA ARG A 301 -10.29 5.95 21.25
C ARG A 301 -11.33 7.07 21.10
N ASP A 302 -11.18 7.92 20.09
CA ASP A 302 -12.20 8.89 19.70
C ASP A 302 -13.23 8.21 18.80
N TYR A 303 -14.11 7.42 19.41
CA TYR A 303 -15.10 6.63 18.69
C TYR A 303 -16.15 7.51 17.99
N ALA A 304 -16.42 8.72 18.50
CA ALA A 304 -17.33 9.66 17.86
C ALA A 304 -16.76 10.18 16.53
N ALA A 305 -15.49 10.58 16.50
CA ALA A 305 -14.83 10.94 15.24
C ALA A 305 -14.69 9.74 14.31
N ALA A 306 -14.36 8.56 14.83
CA ALA A 306 -14.27 7.33 14.03
C ALA A 306 -15.58 7.03 13.29
N VAL A 307 -16.71 7.05 14.00
CA VAL A 307 -18.05 6.86 13.41
C VAL A 307 -18.30 7.88 12.30
N ARG A 308 -17.97 9.16 12.50
CA ARG A 308 -18.17 10.20 11.47
C ARG A 308 -17.38 9.90 10.20
N PHE A 309 -16.11 9.52 10.33
CA PHE A 309 -15.24 9.20 9.21
C PHE A 309 -15.66 7.92 8.48
N TYR A 310 -15.95 6.85 9.23
CA TYR A 310 -16.41 5.60 8.63
C TYR A 310 -17.77 5.72 7.96
N ARG A 311 -18.71 6.52 8.49
CA ARG A 311 -19.97 6.83 7.79
C ARG A 311 -19.72 7.51 6.45
N ARG A 312 -18.73 8.41 6.38
CA ARG A 312 -18.36 9.06 5.12
C ARG A 312 -17.72 8.07 4.15
N ALA A 313 -16.85 7.19 4.64
CA ALA A 313 -16.25 6.12 3.84
C ALA A 313 -17.32 5.19 3.22
N VAL A 314 -18.26 4.70 4.04
CA VAL A 314 -19.40 3.88 3.59
C VAL A 314 -20.25 4.64 2.57
N HIS A 315 -20.53 5.93 2.79
CA HIS A 315 -21.30 6.72 1.83
C HIS A 315 -20.58 6.90 0.47
N LEU A 316 -19.24 6.97 0.47
CA LEU A 316 -18.45 7.12 -0.74
C LEU A 316 -18.22 5.78 -1.47
N TYR A 317 -18.28 4.66 -0.76
CA TYR A 317 -18.11 3.32 -1.31
C TYR A 317 -18.87 2.29 -0.47
N GLU A 318 -20.14 2.11 -0.82
CA GLU A 318 -21.10 1.34 -0.02
C GLU A 318 -20.87 -0.18 -0.07
N THR A 319 -20.31 -0.71 -1.16
CA THR A 319 -20.11 -2.17 -1.30
C THR A 319 -18.84 -2.68 -0.59
N ALA A 320 -18.03 -1.79 -0.01
CA ALA A 320 -16.84 -2.17 0.74
C ALA A 320 -17.21 -2.73 2.11
N HIS A 321 -17.37 -4.07 2.21
CA HIS A 321 -17.62 -4.75 3.47
C HIS A 321 -16.63 -4.38 4.62
N PRO A 322 -15.34 -4.08 4.39
CA PRO A 322 -14.42 -3.66 5.46
C PRO A 322 -14.84 -2.34 6.11
N PHE A 323 -15.47 -1.43 5.36
CA PHE A 323 -15.92 -0.14 5.87
C PHE A 323 -17.13 -0.32 6.79
N HIS A 324 -18.07 -1.18 6.40
CA HIS A 324 -19.19 -1.58 7.24
C HIS A 324 -18.72 -2.30 8.52
N PHE A 325 -17.75 -3.20 8.40
CA PHE A 325 -17.17 -3.88 9.56
C PHE A 325 -16.50 -2.90 10.54
N ALA A 326 -15.70 -1.95 10.04
CA ALA A 326 -15.07 -0.94 10.88
C ALA A 326 -16.10 0.01 11.52
N LEU A 327 -17.12 0.44 10.77
CA LEU A 327 -18.21 1.24 11.31
C LEU A 327 -19.00 0.50 12.39
N ALA A 328 -19.28 -0.79 12.20
CA ALA A 328 -19.93 -1.64 13.18
C ALA A 328 -19.12 -1.72 14.49
N ARG A 329 -17.81 -1.93 14.36
CA ARG A 329 -16.88 -1.93 15.49
C ARG A 329 -16.90 -0.59 16.23
N SER A 330 -16.80 0.54 15.52
CA SER A 330 -16.82 1.86 16.15
C SER A 330 -18.15 2.16 16.83
N TYR A 331 -19.28 1.77 16.26
CA TYR A 331 -20.58 1.90 16.92
C TYR A 331 -20.65 1.10 18.22
N PHE A 332 -20.15 -0.14 18.21
CA PHE A 332 -20.10 -0.96 19.42
C PHE A 332 -19.22 -0.33 20.50
N LEU A 333 -18.03 0.15 20.14
CA LEU A 333 -17.10 0.83 21.05
C LEU A 333 -17.67 2.17 21.58
N ALA A 334 -18.53 2.83 20.80
CA ALA A 334 -19.28 4.01 21.21
C ALA A 334 -20.55 3.69 22.03
N GLY A 335 -20.84 2.41 22.32
CA GLY A 335 -22.00 1.97 23.09
C GLY A 335 -23.31 1.82 22.28
N ASP A 336 -23.28 2.04 20.96
CA ASP A 336 -24.45 1.88 20.10
C ASP A 336 -24.51 0.46 19.49
N ALA A 337 -24.82 -0.51 20.33
CA ALA A 337 -24.91 -1.92 19.91
C ALA A 337 -26.00 -2.17 18.85
N ARG A 338 -27.02 -1.30 18.77
CA ARG A 338 -28.08 -1.40 17.76
C ARG A 338 -27.53 -1.11 16.38
N ARG A 339 -26.88 0.05 16.19
CA ARG A 339 -26.27 0.40 14.89
C ARG A 339 -25.10 -0.51 14.56
N ALA A 340 -24.33 -0.95 15.56
CA ALA A 340 -23.29 -1.96 15.36
C ALA A 340 -23.84 -3.24 14.72
N SER A 341 -24.99 -3.74 15.19
CA SER A 341 -25.61 -4.95 14.63
C SER A 341 -26.01 -4.77 13.16
N ILE A 342 -26.55 -3.59 12.81
CA ILE A 342 -26.99 -3.27 11.44
C ILE A 342 -25.79 -3.27 10.48
N GLU A 343 -24.72 -2.56 10.83
CA GLU A 343 -23.55 -2.47 9.96
C GLU A 343 -22.78 -3.81 9.90
N MET A 344 -22.78 -4.60 10.97
CA MET A 344 -22.20 -5.94 10.96
C MET A 344 -22.97 -6.88 10.02
N GLN A 345 -24.29 -6.78 9.99
CA GLN A 345 -25.12 -7.53 9.04
C GLN A 345 -24.79 -7.14 7.60
N ARG A 346 -24.67 -5.86 7.29
CA ARG A 346 -24.25 -5.39 5.95
C ARG A 346 -22.86 -5.91 5.57
N ALA A 347 -21.90 -5.86 6.50
CA ALA A 347 -20.56 -6.41 6.27
C ALA A 347 -20.60 -7.91 5.94
N ARG A 348 -21.45 -8.69 6.64
CA ARG A 348 -21.68 -10.11 6.34
C ARG A 348 -22.28 -10.31 4.95
N ASP A 349 -23.32 -9.57 4.62
CA ASP A 349 -24.05 -9.74 3.37
C ASP A 349 -23.15 -9.40 2.17
N LEU A 350 -22.36 -8.32 2.27
CA LEU A 350 -21.36 -7.93 1.27
C LEU A 350 -20.13 -8.86 1.21
N ALA A 351 -19.74 -9.48 2.33
CA ALA A 351 -18.65 -10.46 2.34
C ALA A 351 -18.96 -11.72 1.53
N GLY A 352 -20.22 -11.91 1.13
CA GLY A 352 -20.58 -13.04 0.29
C GLY A 352 -19.87 -13.08 -1.06
N GLU A 353 -19.43 -11.93 -1.56
CA GLU A 353 -18.62 -11.80 -2.78
C GLU A 353 -17.13 -12.12 -2.54
N SER A 354 -16.67 -12.05 -1.30
CA SER A 354 -15.27 -12.28 -0.88
C SER A 354 -15.02 -13.68 -0.28
N GLY A 355 -16.06 -14.53 -0.20
CA GLY A 355 -15.96 -15.96 0.17
C GLY A 355 -16.66 -16.37 1.47
N ASP A 356 -17.07 -17.64 1.54
CA ASP A 356 -17.90 -18.20 2.62
C ASP A 356 -17.25 -18.18 4.01
N ALA A 357 -15.92 -18.31 4.07
CA ALA A 357 -15.18 -18.26 5.32
C ALA A 357 -15.25 -16.88 5.99
N LEU A 358 -15.21 -15.80 5.21
CA LEU A 358 -15.31 -14.43 5.73
C LEU A 358 -16.74 -14.12 6.19
N ARG A 359 -17.73 -14.53 5.40
CA ARG A 359 -19.16 -14.44 5.76
C ARG A 359 -19.42 -15.11 7.12
N SER A 360 -18.87 -16.30 7.33
CA SER A 360 -19.00 -17.05 8.58
C SER A 360 -18.36 -16.32 9.78
N ARG A 361 -17.20 -15.68 9.59
CA ARG A 361 -16.56 -14.86 10.64
C ARG A 361 -17.42 -13.66 11.04
N TYR A 362 -18.04 -12.98 10.08
CA TYR A 362 -18.93 -11.86 10.39
C TYR A 362 -20.23 -12.32 11.06
N GLN A 363 -20.78 -13.47 10.69
CA GLN A 363 -21.93 -14.08 11.37
C GLN A 363 -21.66 -14.31 12.86
N ALA A 364 -20.55 -14.94 13.22
CA ALA A 364 -20.21 -15.21 14.63
C ALA A 364 -20.09 -13.92 15.48
N LYS A 365 -19.58 -12.83 14.87
CA LYS A 365 -19.52 -11.52 15.52
C LYS A 365 -20.91 -10.90 15.70
N LEU A 366 -21.77 -11.01 14.69
CA LEU A 366 -23.16 -10.55 14.77
C LEU A 366 -23.93 -11.26 15.88
N ASP A 367 -23.81 -12.59 15.99
CA ASP A 367 -24.47 -13.37 17.05
C ASP A 367 -24.02 -12.92 18.45
N SER A 368 -22.73 -12.60 18.59
CA SER A 368 -22.16 -12.10 19.85
C SER A 368 -22.72 -10.73 20.23
N LEU A 369 -22.89 -9.82 19.26
CA LEU A 369 -23.51 -8.51 19.47
C LEU A 369 -24.99 -8.65 19.87
N GLN A 370 -25.73 -9.56 19.25
CA GLN A 370 -27.13 -9.82 19.58
C GLN A 370 -27.30 -10.35 21.01
N ARG A 371 -26.47 -11.32 21.42
CA ARG A 371 -26.45 -11.82 22.82
C ARG A 371 -26.10 -10.73 23.82
N TRP A 372 -25.16 -9.84 23.49
CA TRP A 372 -24.80 -8.71 24.36
C TRP A 372 -26.01 -7.79 24.61
N ARG A 373 -26.77 -7.46 23.56
CA ARG A 373 -27.98 -6.63 23.67
C ARG A 373 -29.08 -7.26 24.51
N GLN A 374 -29.30 -8.57 24.36
CA GLN A 374 -30.29 -9.31 25.14
C GLN A 374 -29.94 -9.33 26.63
N ARG A 375 -28.65 -9.43 26.97
CA ARG A 375 -28.19 -9.35 28.38
C ARG A 375 -28.35 -7.96 28.98
N GLY A 376 -28.09 -6.90 28.21
CA GLY A 376 -28.27 -5.52 28.67
C GLY A 376 -29.73 -5.08 28.83
N THR A 377 -30.69 -5.80 28.22
CA THR A 377 -32.13 -5.52 28.33
C THR A 377 -32.80 -6.30 29.47
N ASN A 378 -32.23 -7.43 29.90
CA ASN A 378 -32.71 -8.23 31.03
C ASN A 378 -32.11 -7.83 32.38
N ALA A 379 -31.25 -6.81 32.43
CA ALA A 379 -30.55 -6.34 33.64
C ALA A 379 -31.03 -4.96 34.13
N ASN A 380 -32.00 -4.36 33.45
CA ASN A 380 -32.81 -3.23 33.89
C ASN A 380 -34.23 -3.73 34.16
#